data_AF-A0A8C3V161-F1
#
_entry.id   AF-A0A8C3V161-F1
#
_cell.length_a   1.000
_cell.length_b   1.000
_cell.length_c   1.000
_cell.angle_alpha   90.00
_cell.angle_beta   90.00
_cell.angle_gamma   90.00
#
_symmetry.space_group_name_H-M   'P 1'
#
loop_
_entity.id
_entity.type
_entity.pdbx_description
1 polymer ?
#
loop_
_entity_poly.entity_id
_entity_poly.type
_entity_poly.pdbx_seq_one_letter_code
_entity_poly.pdbx_strand_id
1 'polypeptide(L)'
;GARPDSPALLLIRDREGQAFGAFSASAIRSSSGFYGTGETFLFSFCPELKVFRWTGRNEFFVKGDVNLLMVGGGSGRFGLWLDGDLNHGGSQPCETFDNETLSHREEFCIQDLEMWGPA
;
A
#
# COMPACT_ATOMS: atom_id res chain seq x y z
N GLY A 1 6.56 -14.82 14.47
CA GLY A 1 5.97 -13.82 13.57
C GLY A 1 6.33 -12.42 14.04
N ALA A 2 6.25 -11.42 13.16
CA ALA A 2 6.52 -10.02 13.51
C ALA A 2 5.55 -9.52 14.60
N ARG A 3 5.99 -8.57 15.44
CA ARG A 3 5.11 -7.93 16.44
C ARG A 3 4.04 -7.10 15.72
N PRO A 4 2.81 -6.96 16.24
CA PRO A 4 1.75 -6.19 15.59
C PRO A 4 2.15 -4.75 15.24
N ASP A 5 3.00 -4.13 16.05
CA ASP A 5 3.50 -2.76 15.88
C ASP A 5 4.86 -2.71 15.16
N SER A 6 5.29 -3.82 14.56
CA SER A 6 6.54 -3.86 13.79
C SER A 6 6.31 -3.20 12.43
N PRO A 7 7.03 -2.13 12.07
CA PRO A 7 6.86 -1.51 10.77
C PRO A 7 7.31 -2.45 9.65
N ALA A 8 6.77 -2.22 8.46
CA ALA A 8 7.14 -2.92 7.23
C ALA A 8 7.21 -1.94 6.05
N LEU A 9 8.22 -2.10 5.20
CA LEU A 9 8.31 -1.43 3.91
C LEU A 9 7.95 -2.43 2.81
N LEU A 10 6.83 -2.20 2.14
CA LEU A 10 6.40 -2.92 0.95
C LEU A 10 6.90 -2.17 -0.28
N LEU A 11 7.72 -2.84 -1.09
CA LEU A 11 8.22 -2.33 -2.37
C LEU A 11 7.72 -3.24 -3.50
N ILE A 12 7.11 -2.63 -4.51
CA ILE A 12 6.57 -3.31 -5.69
C ILE A 12 7.31 -2.77 -6.91
N ARG A 13 7.71 -3.68 -7.79
CA ARG A 13 8.05 -3.36 -9.18
C ARG A 13 7.01 -4.02 -10.09
N ASP A 14 6.39 -3.23 -10.95
CA ASP A 14 5.47 -3.76 -11.96
C ASP A 14 6.19 -4.19 -13.25
N ARG A 15 5.47 -4.87 -14.15
CA ARG A 15 5.99 -5.34 -15.45
C ARG A 15 6.27 -4.23 -16.46
N GLU A 16 5.86 -2.98 -16.17
CA GLU A 16 6.25 -1.79 -16.95
C GLU A 16 7.51 -1.11 -16.37
N GLY A 17 8.12 -1.70 -15.33
CA GLY A 17 9.35 -1.23 -14.70
C GLY A 17 9.15 -0.12 -13.68
N GLN A 18 7.91 0.21 -13.30
CA GLN A 18 7.65 1.23 -12.29
C GLN A 18 7.84 0.67 -10.88
N ALA A 19 8.39 1.51 -10.00
CA ALA A 19 8.59 1.18 -8.59
C ALA A 19 7.71 2.07 -7.71
N PHE A 20 7.04 1.48 -6.74
CA PHE A 20 6.15 2.16 -5.79
C PHE A 20 5.83 1.23 -4.61
N GLY A 21 5.07 1.71 -3.64
CA GLY A 21 4.64 0.87 -2.54
C GLY A 21 4.15 1.63 -1.33
N ALA A 22 4.34 1.02 -0.17
CA ALA A 22 3.85 1.53 1.10
C ALA A 22 4.86 1.32 2.22
N PHE A 23 4.95 2.31 3.11
CA PHE A 23 5.42 2.07 4.46
C PHE A 23 4.22 1.86 5.38
N SER A 24 4.20 0.75 6.09
CA SER A 24 3.21 0.46 7.12
C SER A 24 3.85 0.58 8.50
N ALA A 25 3.26 1.41 9.36
CA ALA A 25 3.71 1.57 10.75
C ALA A 25 3.37 0.36 11.65
N SER A 26 2.61 -0.59 11.11
CA SER A 26 2.25 -1.85 11.78
C SER A 26 2.58 -3.03 10.88
N ALA A 27 2.70 -4.22 11.48
CA ALA A 27 2.96 -5.42 10.72
C ALA A 27 1.76 -5.71 9.80
N ILE A 28 2.05 -5.99 8.53
CA ILE A 28 1.04 -6.45 7.58
C ILE A 28 0.53 -7.82 8.05
N ARG A 29 -0.76 -7.88 8.33
CA ARG A 29 -1.46 -9.04 8.86
C ARG A 29 -2.91 -9.08 8.36
N SER A 30 -3.52 -10.26 8.46
CA SER A 30 -4.94 -10.42 8.19
C SER A 30 -5.79 -9.73 9.28
N SER A 31 -6.85 -9.05 8.87
CA SER A 31 -7.74 -8.31 9.78
C SER A 31 -9.16 -8.22 9.24
N SER A 32 -10.16 -8.19 10.13
CA SER A 32 -11.56 -7.96 9.75
C SER A 32 -11.85 -6.49 9.40
N GLY A 33 -11.08 -5.56 9.98
CA GLY A 33 -11.20 -4.12 9.78
C GLY A 33 -9.86 -3.46 9.46
N PHE A 34 -9.90 -2.15 9.20
CA PHE A 34 -8.69 -1.35 9.02
C PHE A 34 -7.89 -1.25 10.32
N TYR A 35 -6.57 -1.21 10.20
CA TYR A 35 -5.61 -1.00 11.28
C TYR A 35 -4.43 -0.17 10.80
N GLY A 36 -3.57 0.22 11.73
CA GLY A 36 -2.38 1.03 11.46
C GLY A 36 -2.46 2.38 12.14
N THR A 37 -1.45 3.22 11.89
CA THR A 37 -1.37 4.59 12.41
C THR A 37 -1.15 5.57 11.27
N GLY A 38 -1.29 6.86 11.58
CA GLY A 38 -1.00 7.97 10.65
C GLY A 38 0.44 8.09 10.18
N GLU A 39 1.36 7.26 10.71
CA GLU A 39 2.73 7.14 10.22
C GLU A 39 2.84 6.27 8.96
N THR A 40 1.78 5.53 8.62
CA THR A 40 1.65 4.82 7.34
C THR A 40 1.63 5.82 6.18
N PHE A 41 2.33 5.51 5.08
CA PHE A 41 2.31 6.34 3.88
C PHE A 41 2.48 5.50 2.61
N LEU A 42 2.03 6.05 1.49
CA LEU A 42 2.31 5.52 0.15
C LEU A 42 3.49 6.26 -0.47
N PHE A 43 4.18 5.63 -1.40
CA PHE A 43 5.20 6.29 -2.21
C PHE A 43 5.18 5.77 -3.64
N SER A 44 5.61 6.61 -4.57
CA SER A 44 5.84 6.23 -5.97
C SER A 44 7.14 6.85 -6.45
N PHE A 45 7.86 6.16 -7.32
CA PHE A 45 9.02 6.67 -8.05
C PHE A 45 8.65 7.25 -9.44
N CYS A 46 7.36 7.29 -9.79
CA CYS A 46 6.86 7.72 -11.10
C CYS A 46 6.19 9.11 -11.04
N PRO A 47 6.62 10.11 -11.84
CA PRO A 47 7.84 10.15 -12.66
C PRO A 47 9.11 10.42 -11.81
N GLU A 48 8.92 10.78 -10.53
CA GLU A 48 9.96 11.03 -9.54
C GLU A 48 9.47 10.55 -8.17
N LEU A 49 10.36 10.53 -7.17
CA LEU A 49 9.98 10.11 -5.82
C LEU A 49 8.97 11.07 -5.19
N LYS A 50 7.74 10.58 -4.99
CA LYS A 50 6.68 11.24 -4.20
C LYS A 50 6.31 10.38 -3.00
N VAL A 51 6.03 11.03 -1.86
CA VAL A 51 5.58 10.38 -0.63
C VAL A 51 4.25 10.99 -0.18
N PHE A 52 3.21 10.17 -0.14
CA PHE A 52 1.84 10.54 0.19
C PHE A 52 1.52 10.14 1.64
N ARG A 53 1.58 11.13 2.53
CA ARG A 53 1.32 10.95 3.97
C ARG A 53 -0.16 11.04 4.29
N TRP A 54 -0.51 10.57 5.47
CA TRP A 54 -1.87 10.65 5.98
C TRP A 54 -2.42 12.08 5.95
N THR A 55 -3.65 12.22 5.44
CA THR A 55 -4.36 13.50 5.29
C THR A 55 -5.06 13.97 6.56
N GLY A 56 -5.24 13.08 7.55
CA GLY A 56 -6.12 13.32 8.69
C GLY A 56 -7.62 13.06 8.43
N ARG A 57 -8.02 12.67 7.21
CA ARG A 57 -9.46 12.55 6.84
C ARG A 57 -10.15 11.30 7.38
N ASN A 58 -9.45 10.17 7.45
CA ASN A 58 -9.97 8.90 7.98
C ASN A 58 -8.80 8.00 8.44
N GLU A 59 -9.09 6.88 9.09
CA GLU A 59 -8.08 5.93 9.62
C GLU A 59 -8.04 4.61 8.83
N PHE A 60 -8.35 4.65 7.53
CA PHE A 60 -8.41 3.46 6.66
C PHE A 60 -7.02 3.08 6.11
N PHE A 61 -6.05 2.86 6.99
CA PHE A 61 -4.64 2.71 6.61
C PHE A 61 -4.32 1.38 5.94
N VAL A 62 -4.52 0.25 6.63
CA VAL A 62 -4.22 -1.08 6.10
C VAL A 62 -5.35 -2.03 6.43
N LYS A 63 -5.74 -2.86 5.47
CA LYS A 63 -6.67 -3.98 5.67
C LYS A 63 -6.27 -5.10 4.73
N GLY A 64 -6.35 -6.34 5.18
CA GLY A 64 -6.20 -7.44 4.25
C GLY A 64 -6.63 -8.77 4.81
N ASP A 65 -6.82 -9.73 3.93
CA ASP A 65 -7.01 -11.14 4.23
C ASP A 65 -6.23 -11.99 3.21
N VAL A 66 -6.52 -13.28 3.13
CA VAL A 66 -5.81 -14.21 2.23
C VAL A 66 -6.03 -13.91 0.74
N ASN A 67 -7.03 -13.12 0.38
CA ASN A 67 -7.40 -12.82 -1.00
C ASN A 67 -6.98 -11.41 -1.44
N LEU A 68 -6.73 -10.51 -0.51
CA LEU A 68 -6.58 -9.08 -0.82
C LEU A 68 -5.80 -8.36 0.27
N LEU A 69 -4.79 -7.59 -0.12
CA LEU A 69 -4.15 -6.57 0.71
C LEU A 69 -4.55 -5.19 0.20
N MET A 70 -4.88 -4.27 1.10
CA MET A 70 -5.22 -2.87 0.81
C MET A 70 -4.39 -1.94 1.69
N VAL A 71 -3.88 -0.87 1.10
CA VAL A 71 -3.25 0.26 1.81
C VAL A 71 -3.88 1.57 1.35
N GLY A 72 -4.54 2.26 2.27
CA GLY A 72 -5.28 3.50 2.03
C GLY A 72 -6.67 3.23 1.47
N GLY A 73 -7.68 3.90 2.03
CA GLY A 73 -9.08 3.74 1.64
C GLY A 73 -9.85 5.06 1.56
N GLY A 74 -11.14 4.94 1.29
CA GLY A 74 -12.08 6.07 1.25
C GLY A 74 -12.90 6.08 -0.04
N SER A 75 -14.21 6.32 0.09
CA SER A 75 -15.15 6.35 -1.04
C SER A 75 -15.05 5.16 -2.01
N GLY A 76 -14.80 3.95 -1.48
CA GLY A 76 -14.72 2.71 -2.26
C GLY A 76 -13.47 2.55 -3.13
N ARG A 77 -12.48 3.44 -3.02
CA ARG A 77 -11.20 3.36 -3.73
C ARG A 77 -10.07 3.03 -2.78
N PHE A 78 -9.01 2.43 -3.31
CA PHE A 78 -7.82 2.04 -2.54
C PHE A 78 -6.58 2.71 -3.10
N GLY A 79 -5.76 3.26 -2.20
CA GLY A 79 -4.49 3.87 -2.58
C GLY A 79 -3.56 2.87 -3.24
N LEU A 80 -3.54 1.65 -2.70
CA LEU A 80 -2.88 0.48 -3.24
C LEU A 80 -3.68 -0.78 -2.85
N TRP A 81 -3.86 -1.71 -3.78
CA TRP A 81 -4.35 -3.05 -3.48
C TRP A 81 -3.56 -4.12 -4.25
N LEU A 82 -3.47 -5.32 -3.67
CA LEU A 82 -2.85 -6.50 -4.29
C LEU A 82 -3.74 -7.73 -4.10
N ASP A 83 -3.87 -8.57 -5.13
CA ASP A 83 -4.58 -9.84 -5.05
C ASP A 83 -3.82 -10.87 -4.18
N GLY A 84 -4.53 -11.92 -3.76
CA GLY A 84 -3.97 -12.97 -2.88
C GLY A 84 -2.86 -13.80 -3.50
N ASP A 85 -2.81 -13.85 -4.84
CA ASP A 85 -1.74 -14.51 -5.58
C ASP A 85 -0.51 -13.59 -5.78
N LEU A 86 -0.58 -12.34 -5.32
CA LEU A 86 0.46 -11.32 -5.45
C LEU A 86 0.94 -11.13 -6.89
N ASN A 87 0.02 -11.24 -7.85
CA ASN A 87 0.30 -11.13 -9.28
C ASN A 87 -0.36 -9.90 -9.91
N HIS A 88 -1.50 -9.45 -9.39
CA HIS A 88 -2.17 -8.23 -9.83
C HIS A 88 -2.35 -7.26 -8.67
N GLY A 89 -2.37 -5.98 -9.02
CA GLY A 89 -2.72 -4.95 -8.09
C GLY A 89 -3.28 -3.73 -8.81
N GLY A 90 -3.64 -2.75 -8.00
CA GLY A 90 -4.06 -1.47 -8.52
C GLY A 90 -3.87 -0.34 -7.53
N SER A 91 -3.97 0.88 -8.05
CA SER A 91 -3.78 2.11 -7.31
C SER A 91 -4.69 3.20 -7.84
N GLN A 92 -5.44 3.83 -6.94
CA GLN A 92 -6.34 4.93 -7.24
C GLN A 92 -6.20 6.02 -6.19
N PRO A 93 -6.62 7.27 -6.49
CA PRO A 93 -6.68 8.32 -5.49
C PRO A 93 -7.62 7.95 -4.35
N CYS A 94 -7.11 7.99 -3.11
CA CYS A 94 -7.88 7.71 -1.90
C CYS A 94 -7.88 8.88 -0.92
N GLU A 95 -8.87 8.93 -0.04
CA GLU A 95 -8.99 10.02 0.94
C GLU A 95 -7.92 9.94 2.04
N THR A 96 -7.47 8.73 2.38
CA THR A 96 -6.47 8.54 3.45
C THR A 96 -5.16 9.25 3.15
N PHE A 97 -4.72 9.27 1.88
CA PHE A 97 -3.40 9.75 1.48
C PHE A 97 -3.41 10.87 0.43
N ASP A 98 -4.56 11.16 -0.19
CA ASP A 98 -4.68 12.10 -1.32
C ASP A 98 -3.64 11.81 -2.43
N ASN A 99 -3.36 10.52 -2.65
CA ASN A 99 -2.35 10.07 -3.59
C ASN A 99 -2.84 10.19 -5.04
N GLU A 100 -1.90 10.37 -5.95
CA GLU A 100 -2.10 10.04 -7.36
C GLU A 100 -2.01 8.52 -7.56
N THR A 101 -2.39 8.02 -8.74
CA THR A 101 -2.09 6.62 -9.11
C THR A 101 -0.58 6.38 -9.02
N LEU A 102 -0.18 5.32 -8.31
CA LEU A 102 1.22 5.07 -7.98
C LEU A 102 2.05 4.47 -9.13
N SER A 103 1.39 3.85 -10.12
CA SER A 103 1.98 3.36 -11.37
C SER A 103 1.54 4.25 -12.55
N HIS A 104 1.96 3.92 -13.77
CA HIS A 104 1.44 4.53 -15.00
C HIS A 104 -0.05 4.27 -15.23
N ARG A 105 -0.58 3.17 -14.69
CA ARG A 105 -1.97 2.73 -14.86
C ARG A 105 -2.60 2.42 -13.51
N GLU A 106 -3.92 2.50 -13.44
CA GLU A 106 -4.67 2.14 -12.22
C GLU A 106 -4.56 0.65 -11.89
N GLU A 107 -4.38 -0.21 -12.88
CA GLU A 107 -4.13 -1.65 -12.70
C GLU A 107 -2.75 -2.02 -13.25
N PHE A 108 -2.05 -2.89 -12.54
CA PHE A 108 -0.71 -3.34 -12.90
C PHE A 108 -0.52 -4.84 -12.60
N CYS A 109 0.39 -5.46 -13.35
CA CYS A 109 0.88 -6.80 -13.04
C CYS A 109 2.20 -6.67 -12.29
N ILE A 110 2.32 -7.41 -11.19
CA ILE A 110 3.51 -7.42 -10.35
C ILE A 110 4.61 -8.22 -11.06
N GLN A 111 5.83 -7.69 -11.06
CA GLN A 111 7.04 -8.39 -11.48
C GLN A 111 7.82 -8.87 -10.25
N ASP A 112 8.12 -7.94 -9.34
CA ASP A 112 8.84 -8.21 -8.10
C ASP A 112 8.09 -7.58 -6.92
N LEU A 113 8.08 -8.26 -5.78
CA LEU A 113 7.55 -7.76 -4.51
C LEU A 113 8.52 -8.07 -3.39
N GLU A 114 8.90 -7.05 -2.65
CA GLU A 114 9.76 -7.18 -1.47
C GLU A 114 9.08 -6.57 -0.26
N MET A 115 9.25 -7.23 0.90
CA MET A 115 8.80 -6.71 2.18
C MET A 115 9.95 -6.73 3.16
N TRP A 116 10.29 -5.54 3.67
CA TRP A 116 11.40 -5.32 4.58
C TRP A 116 10.86 -4.96 5.97
N GLY A 117 11.45 -5.54 7.02
CA GLY A 117 11.17 -5.18 8.41
C GLY A 117 12.43 -4.66 9.10
N PRO A 118 12.29 -4.03 10.29
CA PRO A 118 13.44 -3.73 11.12
C PRO A 118 14.18 -5.01 11.51
N ALA A 119 15.51 -4.92 11.58
CA ALA A 119 16.38 -6.01 12.03
C ALA A 119 16.15 -6.35 13.52
#